data_AF-A0A0B8QNL6-F1
#
_entry.id   AF-A0A0B8QNL6-F1
#
_cell.length_a   1.000
_cell.length_b   1.000
_cell.length_c   1.000
_cell.angle_alpha   90.00
_cell.angle_beta   90.00
_cell.angle_gamma   90.00
#
_symmetry.space_group_name_H-M   'P 1'
#
loop_
_entity.id
_entity.type
_entity.pdbx_description
1 polymer ?
#
loop_
_entity_poly.entity_id
_entity_poly.type
_entity_poly.pdbx_seq_one_letter_code
_entity_poly.pdbx_strand_id
1 'polypeptide(L)'
;MSGALLVAPVAYAEVIEVSPEKLSQIPSNGDIWIHVQNQGNLSQYQARFTSTLSKQCIEQMDFASTQVLDSINRKTRFSEDESGQLKGNRPVGFFDITFDIDVTTERGESGTKVQQHLHNYNMFVDSAEFQFTMTPQSDSNVLVDLIASNRVSDDIPSWLSNMFQSDVGDKVQHFQNALNGLCD
;
A
#
# COMPACT_ATOMS: atom_id res chain seq x y z
N MET A 1 -33.85 37.20 0.51
CA MET A 1 -32.94 36.55 -0.45
C MET A 1 -32.13 35.53 0.32
N SER A 2 -32.55 34.26 0.35
CA SER A 2 -31.73 33.17 0.90
C SER A 2 -31.02 32.50 -0.27
N GLY A 3 -29.71 32.71 -0.36
CA GLY A 3 -28.85 31.92 -1.23
C GLY A 3 -28.65 30.55 -0.58
N ALA A 4 -29.17 29.50 -1.20
CA ALA A 4 -28.84 28.14 -0.84
C ALA A 4 -27.35 27.92 -1.20
N LEU A 5 -26.52 27.65 -0.19
CA LEU A 5 -25.18 27.11 -0.40
C LEU A 5 -25.36 25.72 -1.02
N LEU A 6 -25.04 25.59 -2.31
CA LEU A 6 -24.84 24.29 -2.94
C LEU A 6 -23.57 23.70 -2.36
N VAL A 7 -23.72 22.86 -1.33
CA VAL A 7 -22.66 21.96 -0.89
C VAL A 7 -22.53 20.93 -2.00
N ALA A 8 -21.50 21.07 -2.84
CA ALA A 8 -21.16 20.04 -3.81
C ALA A 8 -20.92 18.73 -3.04
N PRO A 9 -21.47 17.58 -3.51
CA PRO A 9 -21.15 16.30 -2.90
C PRO A 9 -19.63 16.11 -2.98
N VAL A 10 -19.01 15.81 -1.84
CA VAL A 10 -17.62 15.34 -1.80
C VAL A 10 -17.62 14.05 -2.61
N ALA A 11 -17.03 14.08 -3.81
CA ALA A 11 -16.82 12.87 -4.59
C ALA A 11 -15.92 11.97 -3.74
N TYR A 12 -16.43 10.79 -3.37
CA TYR A 12 -15.61 9.78 -2.70
C TYR A 12 -14.56 9.31 -3.70
N ALA A 13 -13.31 9.17 -3.26
CA ALA A 13 -12.24 8.63 -4.09
C ALA A 13 -12.66 7.28 -4.68
N GLU A 14 -12.73 7.19 -6.01
CA GLU A 14 -13.01 5.94 -6.71
C GLU A 14 -11.70 5.22 -7.05
N VAL A 15 -11.74 3.88 -7.00
CA VAL A 15 -10.65 3.05 -7.53
C VAL A 15 -10.94 2.77 -9.00
N ILE A 16 -10.05 3.24 -9.88
CA ILE A 16 -10.22 3.18 -11.33
C ILE A 16 -9.06 2.39 -11.93
N GLU A 17 -9.38 1.30 -12.64
CA GLU A 17 -8.37 0.57 -13.41
C GLU A 17 -8.01 1.34 -14.68
N VAL A 18 -6.71 1.55 -14.91
CA VAL A 18 -6.17 2.35 -16.01
C VAL A 18 -5.04 1.61 -16.74
N SER A 19 -4.65 2.13 -17.91
CA SER A 19 -3.48 1.63 -18.62
C SER A 19 -2.17 2.05 -17.92
N PRO A 20 -1.06 1.31 -18.13
CA PRO A 20 0.24 1.66 -17.55
C PRO A 20 0.70 3.07 -17.90
N GLU A 21 0.43 3.51 -19.14
CA GLU A 21 0.83 4.85 -19.61
C GLU A 21 0.08 5.95 -18.85
N LYS A 22 -1.17 5.69 -18.46
CA LYS A 22 -1.99 6.64 -17.72
C LYS A 22 -1.46 6.87 -16.30
N LEU A 23 -0.81 5.88 -15.68
CA LEU A 23 -0.17 6.00 -14.36
C LEU A 23 0.96 7.03 -14.34
N SER A 24 1.49 7.48 -15.49
CA SER A 24 2.46 8.58 -15.54
C SER A 24 1.85 9.97 -15.27
N GLN A 25 0.53 10.09 -15.26
CA GLN A 25 -0.20 11.34 -15.01
C GLN A 25 -0.68 11.43 -13.55
N ILE A 26 -1.21 12.57 -13.13
CA ILE A 26 -1.75 12.78 -11.77
C ILE A 26 -3.25 12.49 -11.78
N PRO A 27 -3.75 11.62 -10.88
CA PRO A 27 -5.18 11.38 -10.71
C PRO A 27 -5.95 12.66 -10.35
N SER A 28 -7.11 12.85 -10.96
CA SER A 28 -8.05 13.92 -10.63
C SER A 28 -8.93 13.54 -9.43
N ASN A 29 -9.52 14.52 -8.75
CA ASN A 29 -10.63 14.33 -7.79
C ASN A 29 -10.37 13.38 -6.61
N GLY A 30 -9.10 13.10 -6.28
CA GLY A 30 -8.75 12.16 -5.21
C GLY A 30 -8.84 10.68 -5.62
N ASP A 31 -9.10 10.39 -6.90
CA ASP A 31 -9.19 9.04 -7.44
C ASP A 31 -7.90 8.24 -7.19
N ILE A 32 -8.07 6.94 -7.07
CA ILE A 32 -6.98 5.97 -7.04
C ILE A 32 -6.93 5.30 -8.41
N TRP A 33 -5.85 5.52 -9.15
CA TRP A 33 -5.62 4.83 -10.41
C TRP A 33 -4.80 3.57 -10.15
N ILE A 34 -5.26 2.43 -10.65
CA ILE A 34 -4.59 1.14 -10.50
C ILE A 34 -4.33 0.47 -11.85
N HIS A 35 -3.27 -0.30 -11.94
CA HIS A 35 -3.02 -1.22 -13.04
C HIS A 35 -2.62 -2.57 -12.45
N VAL A 36 -3.34 -3.63 -12.83
CA VAL A 36 -3.11 -4.98 -12.30
C VAL A 36 -2.67 -5.89 -13.43
N GLN A 37 -1.59 -6.63 -13.19
CA GLN A 37 -1.07 -7.63 -14.11
C GLN A 37 -0.87 -8.95 -13.36
N ASN A 38 -1.62 -9.97 -13.77
CA ASN A 38 -1.46 -11.33 -13.27
C ASN A 38 -0.87 -12.21 -14.37
N GLN A 39 0.23 -12.91 -14.07
CA GLN A 39 0.91 -13.84 -14.97
C GLN A 39 1.20 -15.14 -14.22
N GLY A 40 0.32 -16.13 -14.38
CA GLY A 40 0.44 -17.41 -13.69
C GLY A 40 0.41 -17.24 -12.16
N ASN A 41 1.54 -17.55 -11.51
CA ASN A 41 1.71 -17.44 -10.07
C ASN A 41 2.19 -16.06 -9.59
N LEU A 42 2.47 -15.14 -10.50
CA LEU A 42 2.86 -13.77 -10.21
C LEU A 42 1.66 -12.84 -10.31
N SER A 43 1.44 -12.05 -9.27
CA SER A 43 0.55 -10.88 -9.30
C SER A 43 1.38 -9.63 -9.08
N GLN A 44 1.23 -8.66 -9.97
CA GLN A 44 1.84 -7.34 -9.85
C GLN A 44 0.74 -6.29 -9.96
N TYR A 45 0.81 -5.27 -9.13
CA TYR A 45 -0.02 -4.09 -9.31
C TYR A 45 0.77 -2.82 -9.06
N GLN A 46 0.37 -1.80 -9.81
CA GLN A 46 0.85 -0.44 -9.66
C GLN A 46 -0.36 0.43 -9.32
N ALA A 47 -0.16 1.41 -8.46
CA ALA A 47 -1.20 2.39 -8.19
C ALA A 47 -0.60 3.79 -8.06
N ARG A 48 -1.41 4.79 -8.39
CA ARG A 48 -1.09 6.18 -8.17
C ARG A 48 -2.29 6.91 -7.60
N PHE A 49 -2.06 7.73 -6.57
CA PHE A 49 -3.09 8.54 -5.93
C PHE A 49 -2.46 9.74 -5.20
N THR A 50 -3.28 10.72 -4.84
CA THR A 50 -2.86 11.80 -3.94
C THR A 50 -3.24 11.45 -2.50
N SER A 51 -2.34 11.74 -1.56
CA SER A 51 -2.58 11.63 -0.12
C SER A 51 -2.43 13.00 0.54
N THR A 52 -3.18 13.20 1.63
CA THR A 52 -3.23 14.44 2.44
C THR A 52 -2.13 14.50 3.52
N LEU A 53 -1.10 13.67 3.36
CA LEU A 53 0.09 13.68 4.21
C LEU A 53 0.90 14.97 4.04
N SER A 54 1.25 15.60 5.15
CA SER A 54 2.18 16.73 5.14
C SER A 54 3.62 16.28 4.94
N LYS A 55 4.41 17.12 4.27
CA LYS A 55 5.85 16.88 4.09
C LYS A 55 6.57 16.68 5.43
N GLN A 56 6.27 17.54 6.42
CA GLN A 56 6.89 17.48 7.73
C GLN A 56 6.62 16.15 8.44
N CYS A 57 5.39 15.62 8.33
CA CYS A 57 5.06 14.35 8.95
C CYS A 57 5.83 13.19 8.33
N ILE A 58 5.92 13.12 6.99
CA ILE A 58 6.66 12.07 6.28
C ILE A 58 8.15 12.08 6.66
N GLU A 59 8.75 13.26 6.82
CA GLU A 59 10.17 13.38 7.19
C GLU A 59 10.46 12.81 8.59
N GLN A 60 9.49 12.90 9.51
CA GLN A 60 9.63 12.44 10.89
C GLN A 60 9.12 11.02 11.14
N MET A 61 8.36 10.47 10.19
CA MET A 61 7.70 9.18 10.33
C MET A 61 8.70 8.02 10.30
N ASP A 62 8.58 7.13 11.28
CA ASP A 62 9.25 5.84 11.27
C ASP A 62 8.38 4.79 10.58
N PHE A 63 8.62 4.57 9.29
CA PHE A 63 7.93 3.57 8.49
C PHE A 63 8.26 2.12 8.86
N ALA A 64 9.31 1.89 9.68
CA ALA A 64 9.63 0.57 10.21
C ALA A 64 8.92 0.29 11.55
N SER A 65 8.31 1.30 12.18
CA SER A 65 7.59 1.11 13.43
C SER A 65 6.38 0.19 13.25
N THR A 66 6.16 -0.70 14.22
CA THR A 66 5.02 -1.64 14.21
C THR A 66 3.67 -0.92 14.13
N GLN A 67 3.54 0.26 14.73
CA GLN A 67 2.32 1.08 14.66
C GLN A 67 2.01 1.55 13.23
N VAL A 68 3.03 2.04 12.50
CA VAL A 68 2.85 2.46 11.10
C VAL A 68 2.58 1.24 10.23
N LEU A 69 3.33 0.16 10.41
CA LEU A 69 3.15 -1.08 9.66
C LEU A 69 1.77 -1.70 9.86
N ASP A 70 1.27 -1.78 11.10
CA ASP A 70 -0.08 -2.24 11.46
C ASP A 70 -1.17 -1.41 10.77
N SER A 71 -0.92 -0.11 10.60
CA SER A 71 -1.90 0.82 10.02
C SER A 71 -1.98 0.68 8.50
N ILE A 72 -0.84 0.61 7.81
CA ILE A 72 -0.79 0.64 6.34
C ILE A 72 -0.98 -0.73 5.69
N ASN A 73 -0.70 -1.83 6.41
CA ASN A 73 -0.83 -3.18 5.90
C ASN A 73 -2.15 -3.83 6.35
N ARG A 74 -3.08 -3.95 5.39
CA ARG A 74 -4.43 -4.48 5.63
C ARG A 74 -4.42 -5.87 6.29
N LYS A 75 -5.10 -5.99 7.42
CA LYS A 75 -5.31 -7.25 8.17
C LYS A 75 -3.99 -7.94 8.56
N THR A 76 -2.94 -7.16 8.81
CA THR A 76 -1.66 -7.68 9.26
C THR A 76 -1.29 -7.04 10.58
N ARG A 77 -0.69 -7.82 11.48
CA ARG A 77 -0.12 -7.33 12.74
C ARG A 77 1.38 -7.54 12.74
N PHE A 78 2.13 -6.56 13.22
CA PHE A 78 3.57 -6.56 13.26
C PHE A 78 4.08 -6.56 14.71
N SER A 79 5.16 -7.29 14.91
CA SER A 79 5.87 -7.36 16.18
C SER A 79 7.35 -7.56 15.94
N GLU A 80 8.18 -7.11 16.87
CA GLU A 80 9.60 -7.46 16.91
C GLU A 80 9.78 -8.71 17.78
N ASP A 81 10.66 -9.61 17.35
CA ASP A 81 11.09 -10.73 18.17
C ASP A 81 12.25 -10.36 19.12
N GLU A 82 12.72 -11.31 19.93
CA GLU A 82 13.80 -11.10 20.91
C GLU A 82 15.12 -10.66 20.28
N SER A 83 15.31 -10.89 18.97
CA SER A 83 16.49 -10.48 18.21
C SER A 83 16.34 -9.11 17.55
N GLY A 84 15.16 -8.48 17.65
CA GLY A 84 14.81 -7.23 16.98
C GLY A 84 14.36 -7.41 15.52
N GLN A 85 14.11 -8.65 15.08
CA GLN A 85 13.60 -8.90 13.73
C GLN A 85 12.10 -8.58 13.69
N LEU A 86 11.69 -7.75 12.72
CA LEU A 86 10.28 -7.48 12.46
C LEU A 86 9.61 -8.71 11.81
N LYS A 87 8.47 -9.09 12.38
CA LYS A 87 7.61 -10.19 11.94
C LYS A 87 6.22 -9.66 11.65
N GLY A 88 5.61 -10.14 10.57
CA GLY A 88 4.22 -9.92 10.23
C GLY A 88 3.38 -11.18 10.44
N ASN A 89 2.16 -11.02 10.94
CA ASN A 89 1.14 -12.04 11.06
C ASN A 89 -0.14 -11.58 10.37
N ARG A 90 -0.63 -12.36 9.40
CA ARG A 90 -1.86 -12.11 8.66
C ARG A 90 -2.80 -13.31 8.77
N PRO A 91 -3.91 -13.20 9.52
CA PRO A 91 -4.90 -14.27 9.60
C PRO A 91 -5.67 -14.42 8.28
N VAL A 92 -5.82 -15.66 7.84
CA VAL A 92 -6.50 -16.09 6.61
C VAL A 92 -7.37 -17.31 6.89
N GLY A 93 -8.66 -17.06 7.14
CA GLY A 93 -9.60 -18.13 7.46
C GLY A 93 -9.17 -18.89 8.72
N PHE A 94 -8.77 -20.15 8.55
CA PHE A 94 -8.31 -21.03 9.63
C PHE A 94 -6.78 -21.11 9.77
N PHE A 95 -6.03 -20.33 8.98
CA PHE A 95 -4.57 -20.34 8.98
C PHE A 95 -4.02 -18.95 9.26
N ASP A 96 -2.85 -18.90 9.89
CA ASP A 96 -2.09 -17.68 10.04
C ASP A 96 -0.90 -17.71 9.08
N ILE A 97 -0.77 -16.63 8.33
CA ILE A 97 0.39 -16.38 7.49
C ILE A 97 1.38 -15.57 8.31
N THR A 98 2.56 -16.14 8.55
CA THR A 98 3.67 -15.46 9.20
C THR A 98 4.80 -15.21 8.23
N PHE A 99 5.46 -14.08 8.38
CA PHE A 99 6.59 -13.68 7.54
C PHE A 99 7.51 -12.73 8.29
N ASP A 100 8.72 -12.63 7.79
CA ASP A 100 9.72 -11.65 8.19
C ASP A 100 9.63 -10.48 7.23
N ILE A 101 9.91 -9.28 7.71
CA ILE A 101 9.87 -8.07 6.90
C ILE A 101 11.11 -7.22 7.11
N ASP A 102 11.71 -6.80 6.00
CA ASP A 102 12.71 -5.74 5.98
C ASP A 102 12.07 -4.48 5.46
N VAL A 103 12.27 -3.37 6.17
CA VAL A 103 11.78 -2.06 5.76
C VAL A 103 12.97 -1.13 5.52
N THR A 104 13.10 -0.64 4.29
CA THR A 104 14.08 0.40 3.96
C THR A 104 13.34 1.71 3.67
N THR A 105 13.89 2.81 4.18
CA THR A 105 13.38 4.16 3.92
C THR A 105 14.51 5.01 3.36
N GLU A 106 14.32 5.51 2.15
CA GLU A 106 15.22 6.43 1.48
C GLU A 106 14.54 7.78 1.36
N ARG A 107 15.17 8.83 1.90
CA ARG A 107 14.67 10.21 1.84
C ARG A 107 15.57 11.03 0.93
N GLY A 108 14.98 11.76 -0.01
CA GLY A 108 15.70 12.64 -0.93
C GLY A 108 14.88 13.84 -1.34
N GLU A 109 15.47 14.73 -2.15
CA GLU A 109 14.81 15.95 -2.63
C GLU A 109 13.56 15.65 -3.48
N SER A 110 13.56 14.51 -4.18
CA SER A 110 12.46 14.06 -5.02
C SER A 110 11.34 13.35 -4.25
N GLY A 111 11.50 13.09 -2.95
CA GLY A 111 10.49 12.42 -2.14
C GLY A 111 11.05 11.40 -1.15
N THR A 112 10.14 10.66 -0.53
CA THR A 112 10.46 9.56 0.38
C THR A 112 10.02 8.24 -0.23
N LYS A 113 10.96 7.32 -0.40
CA LYS A 113 10.73 5.97 -0.89
C LYS A 113 10.78 4.99 0.29
N VAL A 114 9.79 4.13 0.39
CA VAL A 114 9.69 3.07 1.38
C VAL A 114 9.57 1.75 0.64
N GLN A 115 10.41 0.78 0.98
CA GLN A 115 10.33 -0.58 0.47
C GLN A 115 10.13 -1.54 1.63
N GLN A 116 9.18 -2.45 1.46
CA GLN A 116 8.90 -3.56 2.36
C GLN A 116 9.17 -4.84 1.58
N HIS A 117 10.17 -5.60 2.02
CA HIS A 117 10.49 -6.90 1.46
C HIS A 117 10.08 -7.99 2.44
N LEU A 118 9.15 -8.84 2.04
CA LEU A 118 8.57 -9.88 2.88
C LEU A 118 9.21 -11.23 2.51
N HIS A 119 9.75 -11.92 3.50
CA HIS A 119 10.47 -13.19 3.35
C HIS A 119 10.03 -14.20 4.43
N ASN A 120 10.45 -15.47 4.32
CA ASN A 120 10.06 -16.55 5.23
C ASN A 120 8.53 -16.76 5.35
N TYR A 121 7.82 -16.59 4.23
CA TYR A 121 6.36 -16.53 4.14
C TYR A 121 5.67 -17.91 4.19
N ASN A 122 5.86 -18.67 5.29
CA ASN A 122 5.33 -20.02 5.49
C ASN A 122 5.44 -20.98 4.27
N MET A 123 6.42 -20.75 3.38
CA MET A 123 6.63 -21.43 2.09
C MET A 123 5.53 -21.26 1.03
N PHE A 124 4.54 -20.38 1.23
CA PHE A 124 3.46 -20.17 0.25
C PHE A 124 3.79 -19.13 -0.82
N VAL A 125 4.72 -18.24 -0.51
CA VAL A 125 5.12 -17.11 -1.35
C VAL A 125 6.63 -17.15 -1.50
N ASP A 126 7.08 -17.22 -2.74
CA ASP A 126 8.50 -17.21 -3.09
C ASP A 126 9.10 -15.82 -2.91
N SER A 127 8.31 -14.78 -3.19
CA SER A 127 8.71 -13.38 -3.02
C SER A 127 7.49 -12.48 -2.88
N ALA A 128 7.48 -11.56 -1.93
CA ALA A 128 6.53 -10.47 -1.86
C ALA A 128 7.24 -9.14 -1.61
N GLU A 129 6.94 -8.15 -2.46
CA GLU A 129 7.48 -6.80 -2.35
C GLU A 129 6.34 -5.79 -2.36
N PHE A 130 6.46 -4.79 -1.49
CA PHE A 130 5.57 -3.64 -1.45
C PHE A 130 6.42 -2.38 -1.33
N GLN A 131 6.38 -1.54 -2.36
CA GLN A 131 7.15 -0.31 -2.45
C GLN A 131 6.23 0.86 -2.71
N PHE A 132 6.45 1.97 -2.01
CA PHE A 132 5.79 3.22 -2.35
C PHE A 132 6.75 4.41 -2.28
N THR A 133 6.53 5.37 -3.17
CA THR A 133 7.24 6.65 -3.21
C THR A 133 6.26 7.77 -2.98
N MET A 134 6.54 8.65 -2.01
CA MET A 134 5.77 9.84 -1.71
C MET A 134 6.52 11.07 -2.20
N THR A 135 5.98 11.72 -3.23
CA THR A 135 6.54 12.92 -3.86
C THR A 135 5.73 14.15 -3.43
N PRO A 136 6.29 15.10 -2.67
CA PRO A 136 5.58 16.31 -2.28
C PRO A 136 5.00 17.08 -3.49
N GLN A 137 3.72 17.43 -3.43
CA GLN A 137 3.07 18.32 -4.40
C GLN A 137 2.81 19.70 -3.79
N SER A 138 2.62 19.74 -2.47
CA SER A 138 2.50 20.94 -1.64
C SER A 138 2.97 20.62 -0.21
N ASP A 139 2.82 21.57 0.72
CA ASP A 139 3.12 21.33 2.14
C ASP A 139 2.15 20.35 2.80
N SER A 140 0.96 20.15 2.23
CA SER A 140 -0.14 19.36 2.79
C SER A 140 -0.48 18.11 2.00
N ASN A 141 0.03 17.94 0.78
CA ASN A 141 -0.30 16.80 -0.06
C ASN A 141 0.93 16.20 -0.74
N VAL A 142 0.91 14.88 -0.90
CA VAL A 142 1.90 14.11 -1.66
C VAL A 142 1.26 13.29 -2.75
N LEU A 143 1.97 13.13 -3.85
CA LEU A 143 1.67 12.11 -4.85
C LEU A 143 2.30 10.80 -4.40
N VAL A 144 1.51 9.74 -4.37
CA VAL A 144 1.95 8.39 -3.98
C VAL A 144 2.01 7.52 -5.21
N ASP A 145 3.18 6.97 -5.48
CA ASP A 145 3.43 5.92 -6.47
C ASP A 145 3.63 4.60 -5.73
N LEU A 146 2.75 3.64 -5.94
CA LEU A 146 2.77 2.33 -5.31
C LEU A 146 3.09 1.25 -6.34
N ILE A 147 3.98 0.33 -5.99
CA ILE A 147 4.28 -0.89 -6.73
C ILE A 147 4.27 -2.04 -5.74
N ALA A 148 3.53 -3.10 -6.05
CA ALA A 148 3.56 -4.31 -5.27
C ALA A 148 3.61 -5.52 -6.18
N SER A 149 4.29 -6.56 -5.71
CA SER A 149 4.33 -7.85 -6.39
C SER A 149 4.27 -8.98 -5.38
N ASN A 150 3.65 -10.07 -5.79
CA ASN A 150 3.63 -11.31 -5.03
C ASN A 150 3.76 -12.48 -6.00
N ARG A 151 4.78 -13.30 -5.78
CA ARG A 151 4.95 -14.59 -6.45
C ARG A 151 4.58 -15.69 -5.48
N VAL A 152 3.48 -16.34 -5.78
CA VAL A 152 2.99 -17.49 -5.06
C VAL A 152 3.72 -18.74 -5.53
N SER A 153 4.05 -19.68 -4.64
CA SER A 153 4.69 -20.94 -5.02
C SER A 153 3.74 -21.83 -5.85
N ASP A 154 4.26 -22.54 -6.85
CA ASP A 154 3.45 -23.39 -7.74
C ASP A 154 2.79 -24.58 -7.02
N ASP A 155 3.32 -24.98 -5.86
CA ASP A 155 2.87 -26.14 -5.11
C ASP A 155 1.66 -25.85 -4.21
N ILE A 156 1.17 -24.60 -4.19
CA ILE A 156 0.07 -24.22 -3.28
C ILE A 156 -1.31 -24.34 -3.94
N PRO A 157 -2.37 -24.58 -3.15
CA PRO A 157 -3.73 -24.63 -3.68
C PRO A 157 -4.15 -23.34 -4.39
N SER A 158 -4.85 -23.48 -5.52
CA SER A 158 -5.31 -22.34 -6.34
C SER A 158 -6.20 -21.35 -5.59
N TRP A 159 -7.00 -21.82 -4.63
CA TRP A 159 -7.82 -20.93 -3.79
C TRP A 159 -6.97 -19.98 -2.94
N LEU A 160 -5.80 -20.44 -2.46
CA LEU A 160 -4.88 -19.64 -1.66
C LEU A 160 -4.13 -18.65 -2.55
N SER A 161 -3.72 -19.09 -3.76
CA SER A 161 -3.17 -18.20 -4.79
C SER A 161 -4.14 -17.07 -5.13
N ASN A 162 -5.41 -17.39 -5.44
CA ASN A 162 -6.43 -16.41 -5.80
C ASN A 162 -6.63 -15.33 -4.72
N MET A 163 -6.50 -15.66 -3.44
CA MET A 163 -6.62 -14.68 -2.36
C MET A 163 -5.49 -13.62 -2.40
N PHE A 164 -4.27 -14.00 -2.78
CA PHE A 164 -3.19 -13.03 -2.93
C PHE A 164 -3.45 -12.09 -4.11
N GLN A 165 -4.07 -12.61 -5.18
CA GLN A 165 -4.35 -11.87 -6.41
C GLN A 165 -5.67 -11.08 -6.39
N SER A 166 -6.59 -11.37 -5.46
CA SER A 166 -7.90 -10.70 -5.37
C SER A 166 -7.85 -9.37 -4.61
N ASP A 167 -8.92 -8.57 -4.75
CA ASP A 167 -9.21 -7.36 -3.96
C ASP A 167 -8.08 -6.32 -3.95
N VAL A 168 -7.35 -6.19 -5.07
CA VAL A 168 -6.28 -5.19 -5.20
C VAL A 168 -6.79 -3.78 -4.95
N GLY A 169 -7.96 -3.43 -5.51
CA GLY A 169 -8.58 -2.12 -5.30
C GLY A 169 -8.82 -1.81 -3.82
N ASP A 170 -9.43 -2.74 -3.08
CA ASP A 170 -9.65 -2.60 -1.62
C ASP A 170 -8.34 -2.47 -0.84
N LYS A 171 -7.29 -3.21 -1.24
CA LYS A 171 -5.96 -3.13 -0.59
C LYS A 171 -5.35 -1.74 -0.78
N VAL A 172 -5.40 -1.19 -1.99
CA VAL A 172 -4.88 0.15 -2.30
C VAL A 172 -5.72 1.24 -1.64
N GLN A 173 -7.04 1.09 -1.62
CA GLN A 173 -7.92 2.05 -0.95
C GLN A 173 -7.71 2.06 0.56
N HIS A 174 -7.54 0.89 1.19
CA HIS A 174 -7.13 0.81 2.59
C HIS A 174 -5.80 1.53 2.82
N PHE A 175 -4.80 1.31 1.96
CA PHE A 175 -3.49 1.94 2.06
C PHE A 175 -3.58 3.47 1.95
N GLN A 176 -4.31 4.01 0.98
CA GLN A 176 -4.53 5.47 0.87
C GLN A 176 -5.17 6.03 2.15
N ASN A 177 -6.23 5.38 2.65
CA ASN A 177 -6.93 5.83 3.85
C ASN A 177 -6.03 5.77 5.09
N ALA A 178 -5.24 4.71 5.23
CA ALA A 178 -4.28 4.55 6.30
C ALA A 178 -3.21 5.64 6.25
N LEU A 179 -2.63 5.89 5.07
CA LEU A 179 -1.66 6.97 4.88
C LEU A 179 -2.23 8.32 5.27
N ASN A 180 -3.45 8.65 4.84
CA ASN A 180 -4.10 9.91 5.22
C ASN A 180 -4.24 10.05 6.75
N GLY A 181 -4.48 8.95 7.47
CA GLY A 181 -4.64 8.95 8.92
C GLY A 181 -3.35 8.85 9.75
N LEU A 182 -2.17 8.76 9.14
CA LEU A 182 -0.91 8.64 9.89
C LEU A 182 -0.47 9.94 10.58
N CYS A 183 -1.04 11.08 10.17
CA CYS A 183 -0.62 12.42 10.60
C CYS A 183 -1.75 13.27 11.17
N ASP A 184 -2.88 12.63 11.51
CA ASP A 184 -4.03 13.25 12.16
C ASP A 184 -3.85 13.35 13.69
#